data_AF-A0A939JV17-F1
#
_entry.id   AF-A0A939JV17-F1
#
_cell.length_a   1.000
_cell.length_b   1.000
_cell.length_c   1.000
_cell.angle_alpha   90.00
_cell.angle_beta   90.00
_cell.angle_gamma   90.00
#
_symmetry.space_group_name_H-M   'P 1'
#
loop_
_entity.id
_entity.type
_entity.pdbx_description
1 polymer ?
#
loop_
_entity_poly.entity_id
_entity_poly.type
_entity_poly.pdbx_seq_one_letter_code
_entity_poly.pdbx_strand_id
1 'polypeptide(L)'
;MRRPYSMDLRERVVAGVLEGGLSRHQAAERFGGAVSTAVKWLQRHRETGSVERGQMGGHKPKKIAGAHAEWLRRRCTKAPFTLRVLVREFAEERGLTVDYRSVWGLSGIPCVGGA
;
A
#
# COMPACT_ATOMS: atom_id res chain seq x y z
N MET A 1 -11.93 -7.58 -8.54
CA MET A 1 -11.14 -7.53 -7.28
C MET A 1 -10.69 -8.93 -6.92
N ARG A 2 -9.41 -9.19 -6.70
CA ARG A 2 -8.92 -10.52 -6.29
C ARG A 2 -9.09 -10.66 -4.77
N ARG A 3 -10.03 -11.49 -4.32
CA ARG A 3 -10.16 -11.82 -2.90
C ARG A 3 -9.02 -12.76 -2.49
N PRO A 4 -8.37 -12.50 -1.36
CA PRO A 4 -7.40 -13.45 -0.81
C PRO A 4 -8.11 -14.71 -0.32
N TYR A 5 -7.42 -15.84 -0.36
CA TYR A 5 -7.86 -17.06 0.34
C TYR A 5 -8.03 -16.79 1.83
N SER A 6 -9.05 -17.42 2.44
CA SER A 6 -9.34 -17.37 3.87
C SER A 6 -8.15 -17.84 4.71
N MET A 7 -8.04 -17.35 5.94
CA MET A 7 -6.95 -17.73 6.86
C MET A 7 -6.99 -19.21 7.22
N ASP A 8 -8.19 -19.72 7.54
CA ASP A 8 -8.43 -21.15 7.82
C ASP A 8 -7.86 -22.05 6.72
N LEU A 9 -8.07 -21.72 5.44
CA LEU A 9 -7.54 -22.52 4.34
C LEU A 9 -6.00 -22.55 4.34
N ARG A 10 -5.35 -21.44 4.67
CA ARG A 10 -3.88 -21.38 4.72
C ARG A 10 -3.33 -22.19 5.86
N GLU A 11 -3.95 -22.06 7.03
CA GLU A 11 -3.57 -22.77 8.24
C GLU A 11 -3.71 -24.27 8.04
N ARG A 12 -4.84 -24.73 7.51
CA ARG A 12 -5.08 -26.16 7.24
C ARG A 12 -4.11 -26.74 6.21
N VAL A 13 -3.77 -25.99 5.16
CA VAL A 13 -2.77 -26.42 4.18
C VAL A 13 -1.38 -26.54 4.82
N VAL A 14 -0.99 -25.58 5.66
CA VAL A 14 0.32 -25.60 6.32
C VAL A 14 0.39 -26.69 7.39
N ALA A 15 -0.63 -26.82 8.24
CA ALA A 15 -0.72 -27.89 9.24
C ALA A 15 -0.74 -29.28 8.58
N GLY A 16 -1.47 -29.45 7.47
CA GLY A 16 -1.47 -30.70 6.71
C GLY A 16 -0.09 -31.13 6.22
N VAL A 17 0.80 -30.18 5.90
CA VAL A 17 2.16 -30.47 5.45
C VAL A 17 3.15 -30.62 6.61
N LEU A 18 3.06 -29.75 7.63
CA LEU A 18 4.01 -29.75 8.75
C LEU A 18 3.70 -30.83 9.79
N GLU A 19 2.44 -31.05 10.10
CA GLU A 19 1.98 -31.99 11.14
C GLU A 19 1.39 -33.26 10.53
N GLY A 20 0.66 -33.11 9.41
CA GLY A 20 -0.02 -34.21 8.73
C GLY A 20 0.86 -35.05 7.78
N GLY A 21 2.13 -34.70 7.62
CA GLY A 21 3.08 -35.43 6.75
C GLY A 21 2.76 -35.38 5.25
N LEU A 22 1.82 -34.54 4.82
CA LEU A 22 1.44 -34.44 3.41
C LEU A 22 2.55 -33.76 2.60
N SER A 23 2.76 -34.22 1.37
CA SER A 23 3.50 -33.43 0.39
C SER A 23 2.71 -32.16 0.02
N ARG A 24 3.42 -31.15 -0.51
CA ARG A 24 2.82 -29.90 -0.98
C ARG A 24 1.76 -30.11 -2.06
N HIS A 25 1.95 -31.13 -2.89
CA HIS A 25 0.99 -31.54 -3.91
C HIS A 25 -0.27 -32.12 -3.27
N GLN A 26 -0.11 -33.08 -2.36
CA GLN A 26 -1.23 -33.71 -1.65
C GLN A 26 -2.03 -32.70 -0.82
N ALA A 27 -1.37 -31.74 -0.17
CA ALA A 27 -2.07 -30.69 0.57
C ALA A 27 -2.90 -29.75 -0.34
N ALA A 28 -2.35 -29.37 -1.50
CA ALA A 28 -3.08 -28.54 -2.46
C ALA A 28 -4.29 -29.28 -3.07
N GLU A 29 -4.14 -30.58 -3.36
CA GLU A 29 -5.23 -31.43 -3.84
C GLU A 29 -6.31 -31.62 -2.77
N ARG A 30 -5.91 -31.91 -1.52
CA ARG A 30 -6.82 -32.18 -0.41
C ARG A 30 -7.65 -30.96 0.02
N PHE A 31 -7.04 -29.79 0.10
CA PHE A 31 -7.70 -28.58 0.61
C PHE A 31 -8.19 -27.64 -0.50
N GLY A 32 -7.82 -27.92 -1.75
CA GLY A 32 -8.12 -27.08 -2.90
C GLY A 32 -7.17 -25.89 -3.02
N GLY A 33 -6.64 -25.69 -4.22
CA GLY A 33 -5.75 -24.59 -4.55
C GLY A 33 -4.59 -25.01 -5.44
N ALA A 34 -3.79 -24.04 -5.87
CA ALA A 34 -2.58 -24.33 -6.63
C ALA A 34 -1.43 -24.73 -5.69
N VAL A 35 -0.62 -25.71 -6.11
CA VAL A 35 0.58 -26.16 -5.38
C VAL A 35 1.54 -25.00 -5.09
N SER A 36 1.67 -24.07 -6.04
CA SER A 36 2.49 -22.86 -5.88
C SER A 36 2.02 -21.95 -4.75
N THR A 37 0.72 -21.93 -4.43
CA THR A 37 0.16 -21.19 -3.30
C THR A 37 0.53 -21.88 -1.98
N ALA A 38 0.42 -23.20 -1.91
CA ALA A 38 0.82 -23.98 -0.73
C ALA A 38 2.32 -23.81 -0.43
N VAL A 39 3.18 -23.81 -1.46
CA VAL A 39 4.61 -23.52 -1.34
C VAL A 39 4.85 -22.15 -0.69
N LYS A 40 4.15 -21.10 -1.18
CA LYS A 40 4.30 -19.73 -0.67
C LYS A 40 3.86 -19.58 0.78
N TRP A 41 2.77 -20.25 1.19
CA TRP A 41 2.32 -20.22 2.59
C TRP A 41 3.29 -20.94 3.52
N LEU A 42 3.84 -22.08 3.09
CA LEU A 42 4.86 -22.79 3.86
C LEU A 42 6.16 -22.00 4.00
N GLN A 43 6.62 -21.37 2.92
CA GLN A 43 7.81 -20.52 2.96
C GLN A 43 7.62 -19.39 3.97
N ARG A 44 6.50 -18.67 3.88
CA ARG A 44 6.18 -17.60 4.81
C ARG A 44 6.08 -18.10 6.25
N HIS A 45 5.39 -19.21 6.49
CA HIS A 45 5.28 -19.79 7.83
C HIS A 45 6.66 -20.16 8.41
N ARG A 46 7.59 -20.63 7.58
CA ARG A 46 8.98 -20.90 8.02
C ARG A 46 9.78 -19.63 8.30
N GLU A 47 9.54 -18.57 7.54
CA GLU A 47 10.25 -17.28 7.69
C GLU A 47 9.72 -16.46 8.87
N THR A 48 8.40 -16.43 9.10
CA THR A 48 7.75 -15.52 10.05
C THR A 48 6.90 -16.20 11.12
N GLY A 49 6.74 -17.54 11.08
CA GLY A 49 5.89 -18.28 12.01
C GLY A 49 4.38 -18.10 11.79
N SER A 50 3.95 -17.41 10.73
CA SER A 50 2.54 -17.10 10.47
C SER A 50 2.20 -17.25 8.99
N VAL A 51 0.98 -17.69 8.68
CA VAL A 51 0.43 -17.72 7.32
C VAL A 51 -0.34 -16.46 6.96
N GLU A 52 -0.39 -15.50 7.88
CA GLU A 52 -1.01 -14.21 7.63
C GLU A 52 -0.31 -13.48 6.48
N ARG A 53 -1.15 -12.94 5.60
CA ARG A 53 -0.67 -12.02 4.58
C ARG A 53 -0.02 -10.81 5.27
N GLY A 54 1.01 -10.27 4.65
CA GLY A 54 1.40 -8.89 4.91
C GLY A 54 0.27 -7.94 4.54
N GLN A 55 0.41 -6.67 4.92
CA GLN A 55 -0.53 -5.62 4.57
C GLN A 55 -0.80 -5.62 3.05
N MET A 56 -2.02 -6.00 2.65
CA MET A 56 -2.45 -6.00 1.25
C MET A 56 -3.04 -4.65 0.92
N GLY A 57 -2.39 -3.92 0.02
CA GLY A 57 -2.78 -2.56 -0.29
C GLY A 57 -2.31 -1.58 0.79
N GLY A 58 -1.96 -0.40 0.32
CA GLY A 58 -1.51 0.72 1.12
C GLY A 58 -1.32 1.87 0.16
N HIS A 59 -1.86 3.03 0.50
CA HIS A 59 -1.50 4.22 -0.24
C HIS A 59 -0.10 4.62 0.19
N LYS A 60 0.82 4.83 -0.77
CA LYS A 60 2.08 5.49 -0.44
C LYS A 60 1.73 6.82 0.26
N PRO A 61 2.33 7.15 1.40
CA PRO A 61 2.04 8.42 2.06
C PRO A 61 2.27 9.55 1.08
N LYS A 62 1.32 10.50 1.02
CA LYS A 62 1.41 11.64 0.10
C LYS A 62 2.70 12.40 0.40
N LYS A 63 3.48 12.73 -0.63
CA LYS A 63 4.72 13.52 -0.48
C LYS A 63 4.46 14.87 0.20
N ILE A 64 3.30 15.47 -0.09
CA ILE A 64 2.85 16.72 0.53
C ILE A 64 1.99 16.35 1.75
N ALA A 65 2.62 16.23 2.91
CA ALA A 65 1.99 15.94 4.19
C ALA A 65 2.61 16.80 5.31
N GLY A 66 1.93 16.89 6.45
CA GLY A 66 2.39 17.64 7.63
C GLY A 66 2.77 19.09 7.30
N ALA A 67 3.98 19.49 7.69
CA ALA A 67 4.50 20.85 7.50
C ALA A 67 4.46 21.34 6.03
N HIS A 68 4.64 20.45 5.06
CA HIS A 68 4.57 20.80 3.64
C HIS A 68 3.14 21.13 3.20
N ALA A 69 2.14 20.41 3.70
CA ALA A 69 0.73 20.67 3.40
C ALA A 69 0.25 21.98 4.04
N GLU A 70 0.68 22.28 5.25
CA GLU A 70 0.37 23.54 5.93
C GLU A 70 1.02 24.76 5.26
N TRP A 71 2.29 24.63 4.87
CA TRP A 71 2.98 25.69 4.12
C TRP A 71 2.23 25.99 2.82
N LEU A 72 1.83 24.96 2.08
CA LEU A 72 1.09 25.12 0.83
C LEU A 72 -0.24 25.84 1.07
N ARG A 73 -1.00 25.46 2.09
CA ARG A 73 -2.25 26.15 2.46
C ARG A 73 -2.02 27.63 2.75
N ARG A 74 -1.02 27.96 3.58
CA ARG A 74 -0.67 29.35 3.90
C ARG A 74 -0.23 30.13 2.66
N ARG A 75 0.55 29.51 1.78
CA ARG A 75 1.04 30.13 0.54
C ARG A 75 -0.10 30.46 -0.42
N CYS A 76 -1.09 29.58 -0.51
CA CYS A 76 -2.28 29.77 -1.36
C CYS A 76 -3.20 30.90 -0.88
N THR A 77 -3.21 31.24 0.41
CA THR A 77 -4.02 32.36 0.94
C THR A 77 -3.39 33.73 0.70
N LYS A 78 -2.06 33.81 0.53
CA LYS A 78 -1.32 35.08 0.46
C LYS A 78 -1.43 35.80 -0.88
N ALA A 79 -1.51 35.06 -1.98
CA ALA A 79 -1.49 35.64 -3.32
C ALA A 79 -2.05 34.64 -4.36
N PRO A 80 -2.60 35.12 -5.48
CA PRO A 80 -2.94 34.25 -6.61
C PRO A 80 -1.70 33.49 -7.09
N PHE A 81 -1.91 32.25 -7.55
CA PHE A 81 -0.83 31.34 -7.89
C PHE A 81 -1.18 30.49 -9.10
N THR A 82 -0.16 29.90 -9.72
CA THR A 82 -0.32 28.79 -10.67
C THR A 82 0.31 27.54 -10.08
N LEU A 83 -0.17 26.35 -10.47
CA LEU A 83 0.40 25.08 -9.97
C LEU A 83 1.90 24.96 -10.28
N ARG A 84 2.36 25.48 -11.42
CA ARG A 84 3.78 25.46 -11.81
C ARG A 84 4.63 26.32 -10.88
N VAL A 85 4.11 27.48 -10.46
CA VAL A 85 4.78 28.34 -9.47
C VAL A 85 4.87 27.62 -8.13
N LEU A 86 3.79 26.99 -7.66
CA LEU A 86 3.81 26.24 -6.40
C LEU A 86 4.80 25.06 -6.43
N VAL A 87 4.89 24.34 -7.55
CA VAL A 87 5.87 23.26 -7.73
C VAL A 87 7.31 23.80 -7.66
N ARG A 88 7.58 24.95 -8.27
CA ARG A 88 8.91 25.59 -8.22
C ARG A 88 9.24 26.03 -6.80
N GLU A 89 8.34 26.73 -6.14
CA GLU A 89 8.52 27.18 -4.75
C GLU A 89 8.70 25.98 -3.80
N PHE A 90 8.04 24.86 -4.05
CA PHE A 90 8.28 23.61 -3.31
C PHE A 90 9.70 23.07 -3.47
N ALA A 91 10.26 23.14 -4.68
CA ALA A 91 11.63 22.71 -4.92
C ALA A 91 12.64 23.68 -4.28
N GLU A 92 12.40 24.99 -4.39
CA GLU A 92 13.32 26.04 -3.93
C GLU A 92 13.27 26.25 -2.40
N GLU A 93 12.08 26.44 -1.81
CA GLU A 93 11.95 26.77 -0.38
C GLU A 93 11.93 25.54 0.53
N ARG A 94 11.52 24.38 0.00
CA ARG A 94 11.26 23.18 0.78
C ARG A 94 12.11 21.98 0.36
N GLY A 95 12.90 22.09 -0.71
CA GLY A 95 13.73 21.01 -1.23
C GLY A 95 12.95 19.77 -1.70
N LEU A 96 11.64 19.90 -1.91
CA LEU A 96 10.76 18.77 -2.19
C LEU A 96 10.26 18.83 -3.64
N THR A 97 10.80 17.96 -4.50
CA THR A 97 10.32 17.84 -5.88
C THR A 97 9.00 17.08 -5.93
N VAL A 98 7.93 17.80 -6.28
CA VAL A 98 6.56 17.28 -6.39
C VAL A 98 6.00 17.53 -7.79
N ASP A 99 5.14 16.64 -8.24
CA ASP A 99 4.42 16.82 -9.51
C ASP A 99 3.20 17.75 -9.31
N TYR A 100 2.78 18.44 -10.37
CA TYR A 100 1.60 19.31 -10.35
C TYR A 100 0.34 18.56 -9.87
N ARG A 101 0.21 17.27 -10.19
CA ARG A 101 -0.91 16.41 -9.75
C ARG A 101 -0.86 16.11 -8.25
N SER A 102 0.34 16.12 -7.66
CA SER A 102 0.50 15.96 -6.20
C SER A 102 0.05 17.22 -5.46
N VAL A 103 0.35 18.40 -6.01
CA VAL A 103 -0.11 19.70 -5.51
C VAL A 103 -1.63 19.80 -5.66
N TRP A 104 -2.17 19.47 -6.83
CA TRP A 104 -3.61 19.45 -7.10
C TRP A 104 -4.37 18.46 -6.22
N GLY A 105 -3.84 17.25 -5.99
CA GLY A 105 -4.48 16.22 -5.18
C GLY A 105 -4.48 16.47 -3.67
N LEU A 106 -4.03 17.64 -3.21
CA LEU A 106 -4.07 18.02 -1.81
C LEU A 106 -5.43 18.64 -1.46
N SER A 107 -6.21 17.91 -0.67
CA SER A 107 -7.47 18.42 -0.11
C SER A 107 -7.21 19.64 0.79
N GLY A 108 -8.01 20.70 0.60
CA GLY A 108 -7.95 21.94 1.39
C GLY A 108 -7.08 23.05 0.79
N ILE A 109 -6.73 23.00 -0.50
CA ILE A 109 -6.27 24.19 -1.22
C ILE A 109 -7.52 24.96 -1.70
N PRO A 110 -7.63 26.28 -1.44
CA PRO A 110 -8.85 27.05 -1.69
C PRO A 110 -9.32 27.05 -3.16
N CYS A 111 -8.45 26.69 -4.11
CA CYS A 111 -8.78 26.63 -5.54
C CYS A 111 -9.03 25.20 -6.06
N VAL A 112 -9.02 24.17 -5.21
CA VAL A 112 -9.07 22.76 -5.63
C VAL A 112 -10.28 22.01 -5.04
N GLY A 113 -11.26 22.75 -4.52
CA GLY A 113 -12.56 22.23 -4.12
C GLY A 113 -13.60 22.46 -5.21
N GLY A 114 -13.96 21.40 -5.95
CA GLY A 114 -14.95 21.45 -7.01
C GLY A 114 -15.20 20.09 -7.67
N ALA A 115 -15.68 19.13 -6.87
CA ALA A 115 -16.61 18.06 -7.23
C ALA A 115 -17.00 17.30 -5.96
#